data_AF-A0A952CZI7-F1
#
_entry.id   AF-A0A952CZI7-F1
#
_cell.length_a   1.000
_cell.length_b   1.000
_cell.length_c   1.000
_cell.angle_alpha   90.00
_cell.angle_beta   90.00
_cell.angle_gamma   90.00
#
_symmetry.space_group_name_H-M   'P 1'
#
loop_
_entity.id
_entity.type
_entity.pdbx_description
1 polymer ?
#
loop_
_entity_poly.entity_id
_entity_poly.type
_entity_poly.pdbx_seq_one_letter_code
_entity_poly.pdbx_strand_id
1 'polypeptide(L)'
;MKALVYSPEAQKDIDGIWDYSAANWGADQADRYVAGIRDACHALASGHRQGRPVRVGGRHYLKHAAGSHVIWFRSGPGGIVVVRILHGRQDAPRHI
;
A
#
# COMPACT_ATOMS: atom_id res chain seq x y z
N MET A 1 4.55 11.00 -17.51
CA MET A 1 4.76 10.04 -16.40
C MET A 1 3.57 10.18 -15.44
N LYS A 2 2.89 9.10 -15.03
CA LYS A 2 1.80 9.20 -14.04
C LYS A 2 2.41 9.38 -12.64
N ALA A 3 1.89 10.32 -11.86
CA ALA A 3 2.39 10.63 -10.52
C ALA A 3 2.07 9.51 -9.53
N LEU A 4 3.01 9.23 -8.62
CA LEU A 4 2.82 8.39 -7.44
C LEU A 4 3.10 9.25 -6.21
N VAL A 5 2.09 9.43 -5.36
CA VAL A 5 2.20 10.22 -4.13
C VAL A 5 1.79 9.36 -2.94
N TYR A 6 2.53 9.46 -1.85
CA TYR A 6 2.20 8.85 -0.57
C TYR A 6 1.60 9.90 0.36
N SER A 7 0.49 9.57 1.03
CA SER A 7 0.03 10.37 2.16
C SER A 7 1.03 10.31 3.32
N PRO A 8 1.00 11.28 4.26
CA PRO A 8 1.81 11.21 5.48
C PRO A 8 1.61 9.91 6.26
N GLU A 9 0.38 9.39 6.30
CA GLU A 9 0.05 8.12 6.97
C GLU A 9 0.63 6.92 6.23
N ALA A 10 0.60 6.90 4.90
CA ALA A 10 1.20 5.82 4.12
C ALA A 10 2.73 5.79 4.29
N GLN A 11 3.37 6.96 4.42
CA GLN A 11 4.80 7.01 4.70
C GLN A 11 5.12 6.43 6.09
N LYS A 12 4.35 6.80 7.12
CA LYS A 12 4.46 6.21 8.46
C LYS A 12 4.20 4.70 8.47
N ASP A 13 3.24 4.23 7.68
CA ASP A 13 2.98 2.81 7.53
C ASP A 13 4.22 2.11 6.93
N ILE A 14 4.86 2.67 5.89
CA ILE A 14 6.11 2.11 5.30
C ILE A 14 7.23 2.04 6.34
N ASP A 15 7.44 3.13 7.08
CA ASP A 15 8.50 3.21 8.08
C ASP A 15 8.27 2.17 9.20
N GLY A 16 7.04 2.06 9.70
CA GLY A 16 6.68 1.05 10.69
C GLY A 16 6.76 -0.39 10.18
N ILE A 17 6.47 -0.63 8.89
CA ILE A 17 6.67 -1.93 8.25
C ILE A 17 8.16 -2.27 8.22
N TRP A 18 9.01 -1.31 7.86
CA TRP A 18 10.46 -1.52 7.85
C TRP A 18 10.97 -1.85 9.25
N ASP A 19 10.63 -1.03 10.25
CA ASP A 19 11.07 -1.21 11.64
C ASP A 19 10.68 -2.59 12.17
N TYR A 20 9.42 -2.97 11.97
CA TYR A 20 8.93 -4.29 12.36
C TYR A 20 9.67 -5.40 11.61
N SER A 21 9.83 -5.29 10.29
CA SER A 21 10.54 -6.31 9.51
C SER A 21 12.00 -6.44 9.93
N ALA A 22 12.68 -5.34 10.20
CA ALA A 22 14.08 -5.32 10.61
C ALA A 22 14.25 -5.95 12.00
N ALA A 23 13.37 -5.63 12.94
CA ALA A 23 13.41 -6.19 14.29
C ALA A 23 13.17 -7.71 14.32
N ASN A 24 12.38 -8.25 13.39
CA ASN A 24 12.02 -9.67 13.38
C ASN A 24 12.93 -10.54 12.49
N TRP A 25 13.47 -9.98 11.41
CA TRP A 25 14.17 -10.75 10.37
C TRP A 25 15.45 -10.10 9.83
N GLY A 26 15.86 -8.95 10.38
CA GLY A 26 17.06 -8.22 9.97
C GLY A 26 16.82 -7.22 8.83
N ALA A 27 17.74 -6.25 8.72
CA ALA A 27 17.64 -5.11 7.81
C ALA A 27 17.51 -5.52 6.33
N ASP A 28 18.30 -6.50 5.86
CA ASP A 28 18.24 -6.97 4.47
C ASP A 28 16.85 -7.47 4.08
N GLN A 29 16.16 -8.13 5.01
CA GLN A 29 14.80 -8.60 4.78
C GLN A 29 13.80 -7.43 4.76
N ALA A 30 13.98 -6.44 5.63
CA ALA A 30 13.16 -5.24 5.68
C ALA A 30 13.27 -4.42 4.39
N ASP A 31 14.49 -4.19 3.91
CA ASP A 31 14.78 -3.48 2.67
C ASP A 31 14.11 -4.15 1.47
N ARG A 32 14.33 -5.47 1.32
CA ARG A 32 13.71 -6.25 0.24
C ARG A 32 12.18 -6.20 0.29
N TYR A 33 11.61 -6.24 1.49
CA TYR A 33 10.16 -6.23 1.65
C TYR A 33 9.54 -4.87 1.32
N VAL A 34 10.11 -3.78 1.83
CA VAL A 34 9.66 -2.41 1.53
C VAL A 34 9.87 -2.07 0.06
N ALA A 35 10.98 -2.50 -0.55
CA ALA A 35 11.20 -2.35 -1.98
C ALA A 35 10.08 -3.02 -2.79
N GLY A 36 9.71 -4.27 -2.47
CA GLY A 36 8.60 -4.96 -3.13
C GLY A 36 7.24 -4.24 -3.00
N ILE A 37 6.98 -3.60 -1.85
CA ILE A 37 5.78 -2.77 -1.66
C ILE A 37 5.83 -1.51 -2.55
N ARG A 38 6.98 -0.84 -2.63
CA ARG A 38 7.17 0.34 -3.50
C ARG A 38 7.04 -0.02 -4.98
N ASP A 39 7.62 -1.14 -5.40
CA ASP A 39 7.49 -1.65 -6.76
C ASP A 39 6.02 -1.93 -7.14
N ALA A 40 5.25 -2.51 -6.20
CA ALA A 40 3.81 -2.70 -6.40
C ALA A 40 3.09 -1.34 -6.57
N CYS A 41 3.45 -0.31 -5.79
CA CYS A 41 2.90 1.04 -5.94
C CYS A 41 3.22 1.65 -7.32
N HIS A 42 4.46 1.50 -7.80
CA HIS A 42 4.86 1.95 -9.13
C HIS A 42 4.14 1.20 -10.25
N ALA A 43 3.95 -0.11 -10.10
CA ALA A 43 3.18 -0.92 -11.05
C ALA A 43 1.69 -0.51 -11.09
N LEU A 44 1.11 -0.13 -9.96
CA LEU A 44 -0.25 0.42 -9.88
C LEU A 44 -0.33 1.81 -10.54
N ALA A 45 0.65 2.68 -10.29
CA ALA A 45 0.69 4.02 -10.87
C ALA A 45 0.82 4.00 -12.40
N SER A 46 1.61 3.05 -12.92
CA SER A 46 1.82 2.85 -14.37
C SER A 46 0.69 2.06 -15.05
N GLY A 47 -0.17 1.38 -14.28
CA GLY A 47 -1.27 0.56 -14.79
C GLY A 47 -0.90 -0.87 -15.17
N HIS A 48 0.35 -1.30 -14.91
CA HIS A 48 0.76 -2.70 -15.04
C HIS A 48 0.09 -3.61 -14.02
N ARG A 49 -0.37 -3.04 -12.90
CA ARG A 49 -1.24 -3.70 -11.93
C ARG A 49 -2.52 -2.91 -11.73
N GLN A 50 -3.57 -3.61 -11.32
CA GLN A 50 -4.87 -3.02 -11.04
C GLN A 50 -5.27 -3.27 -9.58
N GLY A 51 -6.00 -2.32 -9.02
CA GLY A 51 -6.60 -2.45 -7.69
C GLY A 51 -8.06 -2.88 -7.77
N ARG A 52 -8.54 -3.52 -6.71
CA ARG A 52 -9.96 -3.85 -6.53
C ARG A 52 -10.71 -2.65 -5.94
N PRO A 53 -11.86 -2.25 -6.51
CA PRO A 53 -12.66 -1.15 -5.96
C PRO A 53 -13.32 -1.53 -4.64
N VAL A 54 -13.30 -0.58 -3.70
CA VAL A 54 -13.95 -0.68 -2.38
C VAL A 54 -14.56 0.68 -2.02
N ARG A 55 -15.75 0.66 -1.42
CA ARG A 55 -16.42 1.86 -0.89
C ARG A 55 -16.36 1.85 0.62
N VAL A 56 -15.93 2.96 1.22
CA VAL A 56 -15.88 3.16 2.67
C VAL A 56 -16.37 4.56 2.99
N GLY A 57 -17.41 4.67 3.83
CA GLY A 57 -17.97 5.98 4.24
C GLY A 57 -18.35 6.86 3.05
N GLY A 58 -18.95 6.28 2.00
CA GLY A 58 -19.33 6.98 0.77
C GLY A 58 -18.18 7.32 -0.19
N ARG A 59 -16.92 7.10 0.20
CA ARG A 59 -15.73 7.37 -0.64
C ARG A 59 -15.29 6.13 -1.41
N HIS A 60 -14.75 6.35 -2.60
CA HIS A 60 -14.20 5.29 -3.46
C HIS A 60 -12.69 5.16 -3.27
N TYR A 61 -12.26 3.92 -3.01
CA TYR A 61 -10.87 3.53 -2.92
C TYR A 61 -10.61 2.32 -3.82
N LEU A 62 -9.33 2.07 -4.08
CA LEU A 62 -8.82 0.85 -4.67
C LEU A 62 -7.90 0.17 -3.66
N LYS A 63 -7.88 -1.16 -3.66
CA LYS A 63 -6.96 -1.97 -2.86
C LYS A 63 -6.15 -2.92 -3.71
N HIS A 64 -4.91 -3.18 -3.31
CA HIS A 64 -4.08 -4.20 -3.93
C HIS A 64 -3.24 -4.91 -2.86
N ALA A 65 -3.20 -6.25 -2.88
CA ALA A 65 -2.38 -7.02 -1.96
C ALA A 65 -0.91 -6.98 -2.39
N ALA A 66 0.00 -6.79 -1.43
CA ALA A 66 1.44 -6.80 -1.61
C ALA A 66 2.07 -7.56 -0.43
N GLY A 67 2.31 -8.86 -0.63
CA GLY A 67 2.73 -9.75 0.44
C GLY A 67 1.68 -9.82 1.55
N SER A 68 2.11 -9.55 2.78
CA SER A 68 1.26 -9.53 3.98
C SER A 68 0.52 -8.21 4.19
N HIS A 69 0.71 -7.23 3.31
CA HIS A 69 0.12 -5.90 3.41
C HIS A 69 -0.84 -5.62 2.25
N VAL A 70 -1.71 -4.64 2.46
CA VAL A 70 -2.71 -4.17 1.50
C VAL A 70 -2.49 -2.68 1.27
N ILE A 71 -2.24 -2.32 0.01
CA ILE A 71 -2.08 -0.95 -0.46
C ILE A 71 -3.47 -0.38 -0.72
N TRP A 72 -3.86 0.65 0.02
CA TRP A 72 -5.07 1.42 -0.21
C TRP A 72 -4.72 2.70 -0.96
N PHE A 73 -5.38 2.94 -2.09
CA PHE A 73 -5.06 4.09 -2.93
C PHE A 73 -6.30 4.65 -3.63
N ARG A 74 -6.16 5.85 -4.17
CA ARG A 74 -7.11 6.49 -5.10
C ARG A 74 -6.41 6.69 -6.43
N SER A 75 -7.12 6.48 -7.52
CA SER A 75 -6.63 6.80 -8.87
C SER A 75 -7.35 8.02 -9.44
N GLY A 76 -6.64 8.79 -10.26
CA GLY A 76 -7.17 9.92 -11.02
C GLY A 76 -6.36 10.17 -12.29
N PRO A 77 -6.73 11.19 -13.09
CA PRO A 77 -6.06 11.46 -14.38
C PRO A 77 -4.55 11.68 -14.27
N GLY A 78 -4.09 12.26 -13.16
CA GLY A 78 -2.67 12.56 -12.91
C GLY A 78 -1.85 11.40 -12.33
N GLY A 79 -2.47 10.29 -11.91
CA GLY A 79 -1.77 9.18 -11.27
C GLY A 79 -2.52 8.60 -10.07
N ILE A 80 -1.77 8.08 -9.09
CA ILE A 80 -2.36 7.51 -7.86
C ILE A 80 -1.84 8.20 -6.60
N VAL A 81 -2.71 8.23 -5.59
CA VAL A 81 -2.35 8.61 -4.22
C VAL A 81 -2.51 7.38 -3.33
N VAL A 82 -1.41 6.89 -2.78
CA VAL A 82 -1.42 5.83 -1.76
C VAL A 82 -1.82 6.46 -0.43
N VAL A 83 -2.95 6.01 0.11
CA VAL A 83 -3.61 6.59 1.28
C VAL A 83 -3.17 5.87 2.57
N ARG A 84 -3.01 4.54 2.53
CA ARG A 84 -2.56 3.68 3.64
C ARG A 84 -1.90 2.41 3.11
N ILE A 85 -1.03 1.80 3.91
CA ILE A 85 -0.50 0.46 3.69
C ILE A 85 -0.73 -0.35 4.97
N LEU A 86 -1.79 -1.16 4.99
CA LEU A 86 -2.24 -1.84 6.19
C LEU A 86 -1.84 -3.31 6.17
N HIS A 87 -1.54 -3.91 7.32
CA HIS A 87 -1.34 -5.34 7.39
C HIS A 87 -2.66 -6.06 7.01
N GLY A 88 -2.62 -7.18 6.28
CA GLY A 88 -3.82 -7.87 5.79
C GLY A 88 -4.79 -8.29 6.90
N ARG A 89 -4.27 -8.51 8.11
CA ARG A 89 -5.08 -8.76 9.33
C ARG A 89 -5.90 -7.55 9.78
N GLN A 90 -5.44 -6.33 9.48
CA GLN A 90 -6.19 -5.08 9.70
C GLN A 90 -7.16 -4.79 8.55
N ASP A 91 -6.99 -5.43 7.39
CA ASP A 91 -7.84 -5.28 6.21
C ASP A 91 -9.03 -6.27 6.15
N ALA A 92 -9.17 -7.14 7.15
CA ALA A 92 -10.29 -8.06 7.23
C ALA A 92 -11.62 -7.27 7.22
N PRO A 93 -12.62 -7.65 6.41
CA PRO A 93 -13.95 -7.10 6.56
C PRO A 93 -14.38 -7.44 7.98
N ARG A 94 -14.60 -6.41 8.82
CA ARG A 94 -15.34 -6.58 10.06
C ARG A 94 -16.73 -7.07 9.68
N HIS A 95 -16.90 -8.38 9.56
CA HIS A 95 -18.18 -9.03 9.73
C HIS A 95 -18.45 -9.04 11.22
N ILE A 96 -19.23 -8.06 11.67
CA ILE A 96 -20.30 -8.20 12.68
C ILE A 96 -21.33 -7.11 12.41
#